data_AF-A0A847I4C7-F1
#
_entry.id   AF-A0A847I4C7-F1
#
_cell.length_a   1.000
_cell.length_b   1.000
_cell.length_c   1.000
_cell.angle_alpha   90.00
_cell.angle_beta   90.00
_cell.angle_gamma   90.00
#
_symmetry.space_group_name_H-M   'P 1'
#
loop_
_entity.id
_entity.type
_entity.pdbx_description
1 polymer ?
#
loop_
_entity_poly.entity_id
_entity_poly.type
_entity_poly.pdbx_seq_one_letter_code
_entity_poly.pdbx_strand_id
1 'polypeptide(L)' 'MLYWAIVFFVIAIIAAIFGFTGIASGAATIAKILFFLFVVLFVLALLAGLLRGRT' A
#
# COMPACT_ATOMS: atom_id res chain seq x y z
N MET A 1 -18.25 18.91 -13.50
CA MET A 1 -17.29 18.21 -12.61
C MET A 1 -17.98 17.42 -11.51
N LEU A 2 -18.88 18.02 -10.72
CA LEU A 2 -19.59 17.33 -9.64
C LEU A 2 -20.43 16.12 -10.11
N TYR A 3 -21.06 16.22 -11.28
CA TYR A 3 -21.78 15.09 -11.90
C TYR A 3 -20.88 13.87 -12.14
N TRP A 4 -19.71 14.09 -12.75
CA TRP A 4 -18.75 13.01 -13.01
C TRP A 4 -18.21 12.39 -11.71
N ALA A 5 -17.93 13.20 -10.68
CA ALA A 5 -17.50 12.69 -9.38
C ALA A 5 -18.56 11.77 -8.73
N ILE A 6 -19.84 12.14 -8.80
CA ILE A 6 -20.94 11.33 -8.28
C ILE A 6 -21.09 10.02 -9.07
N VAL A 7 -20.97 10.09 -10.40
CA VAL A 7 -21.02 8.89 -11.26
C VAL A 7 -19.88 7.91 -10.92
N PHE A 8 -18.64 8.40 -10.81
CA PHE A 8 -17.50 7.55 -10.42
C PHE A 8 -17.63 6.99 -9.00
N PHE A 9 -18.21 7.76 -8.07
CA PHE A 9 -18.47 7.32 -6.71
C PHE A 9 -19.44 6.13 -6.66
N VAL A 10 -20.54 6.21 -7.43
CA VAL A 10 -21.50 5.10 -7.53
C VAL A 10 -20.84 3.86 -8.14
N ILE A 11 -20.06 4.04 -9.21
CA ILE A 11 -19.31 2.94 -9.86
C ILE A 11 -18.35 2.28 -8.86
N ALA A 12 -17.64 3.07 -8.04
CA ALA A 12 -16.71 2.55 -7.03
C ALA A 12 -17.41 1.70 -5.95
N ILE A 13 -18.61 2.09 -5.51
CA ILE A 13 -19.40 1.31 -4.54
C ILE A 13 -19.86 0.00 -5.15
N ILE A 14 -20.40 0.04 -6.39
CA ILE A 14 -20.82 -1.15 -7.13
C ILE A 14 -19.63 -2.10 -7.27
N ALA A 15 -18.49 -1.60 -7.76
CA ALA A 15 -17.24 -2.35 -7.80
C ALA A 15 -16.89 -3.00 -6.45
N ALA A 16 -16.90 -2.23 -5.36
CA ALA A 16 -16.57 -2.74 -4.03
C ALA A 16 -17.48 -3.91 -3.59
N ILE A 17 -18.78 -3.85 -3.88
CA ILE A 17 -19.75 -4.89 -3.53
C ILE A 17 -19.60 -6.13 -4.43
N PHE A 18 -19.39 -5.94 -5.73
CA PHE A 18 -19.50 -7.00 -6.74
C PHE A 18 -18.25 -7.86 -6.94
N GLY A 19 -17.08 -7.54 -6.37
CA GLY A 19 -15.96 -8.49 -6.48
C GLY A 19 -14.54 -7.96 -6.33
N PHE A 20 -14.34 -6.70 -5.95
CA PHE A 20 -12.98 -6.21 -5.68
C PHE A 20 -12.32 -6.88 -4.46
N THR A 21 -13.06 -7.67 -3.68
CA THR A 21 -12.56 -8.46 -2.54
C THR A 21 -11.52 -9.51 -2.95
N GLY A 22 -11.67 -10.13 -4.13
CA GLY A 22 -10.71 -11.13 -4.63
C GLY A 22 -9.36 -10.51 -4.97
N ILE A 23 -9.35 -9.37 -5.67
CA ILE A 23 -8.14 -8.63 -6.04
C ILE A 23 -7.50 -8.02 -4.79
N ALA A 24 -8.31 -7.51 -3.85
CA ALA A 24 -7.82 -6.99 -2.58
C ALA A 24 -7.05 -8.04 -1.77
N SER A 25 -7.46 -9.31 -1.80
CA SER A 25 -6.74 -10.39 -1.13
C SER A 25 -5.35 -10.68 -1.73
N GLY A 26 -5.24 -10.66 -3.07
CA GLY A 26 -3.96 -10.79 -3.76
C GLY A 26 -3.05 -9.60 -3.51
N ALA A 27 -3.59 -8.39 -3.62
CA ALA A 27 -2.87 -7.14 -3.34
C ALA A 27 -2.38 -7.08 -1.89
N ALA A 28 -3.18 -7.54 -0.92
CA ALA A 28 -2.79 -7.61 0.49
C ALA A 28 -1.58 -8.52 0.71
N THR A 29 -1.45 -9.59 -0.06
CA THR A 29 -0.30 -10.50 0.02
C THR A 29 0.98 -9.82 -0.47
N ILE A 30 0.91 -9.13 -1.62
CA ILE A 30 2.05 -8.37 -2.17
C ILE A 30 2.44 -7.23 -1.22
N ALA A 31 1.46 -6.51 -0.66
CA ALA A 31 1.69 -5.43 0.29
C ALA A 31 2.45 -5.91 1.54
N LYS A 32 2.12 -7.10 2.07
CA LYS A 32 2.85 -7.70 3.20
C LYS A 32 4.32 -7.93 2.87
N ILE A 33 4.62 -8.48 1.69
CA ILE A 33 6.00 -8.74 1.25
C ILE A 33 6.79 -7.42 1.16
N LEU A 34 6.22 -6.40 0.53
CA LEU A 34 6.85 -5.08 0.42
C LEU A 34 7.06 -4.40 1.76
N PHE A 35 6.10 -4.54 2.70
CA PHE A 35 6.22 -4.01 4.05
C PHE A 35 7.41 -4.61 4.79
N PHE A 36 7.55 -5.95 4.76
CA PHE A 36 8.71 -6.62 5.38
C PHE A 36 10.03 -6.22 4.72
N LEU A 37 10.06 -6.14 3.38
CA LEU A 37 11.25 -5.68 2.65
C LEU A 37 11.66 -4.27 3.09
N PHE A 38 10.69 -3.35 3.17
CA PHE A 38 10.91 -1.99 3.64
C PHE A 38 11.45 -1.97 5.07
N VAL A 39 10.88 -2.75 5.99
CA VAL A 39 11.35 -2.83 7.38
C VAL A 39 12.80 -3.31 7.44
N VAL A 40 13.18 -4.33 6.68
CA VAL A 40 14.57 -4.82 6.63
C VAL A 40 15.51 -3.73 6.12
N LEU A 41 15.17 -3.09 5.00
CA LEU A 41 15.97 -2.01 4.43
C LEU A 41 16.06 -0.80 5.37
N PHE A 42 14.96 -0.46 6.05
CA PHE A 42 14.91 0.61 7.03
C PHE A 42 15.84 0.33 8.21
N VAL A 43 15.82 -0.89 8.76
CA VAL A 43 16.73 -1.28 9.84
C VAL A 43 18.18 -1.22 9.37
N LEU A 44 18.49 -1.73 8.18
CA LEU A 44 19.85 -1.65 7.61
C LEU A 44 20.31 -0.20 7.43
N ALA A 45 19.45 0.66 6.89
CA ALA A 45 19.74 2.08 6.72
C ALA A 45 19.91 2.81 8.07
N LEU A 46 19.07 2.49 9.05
CA LEU A 46 19.15 3.04 10.41
C LEU A 46 20.47 2.67 11.09
N LEU A 47 20.85 1.39 11.02
CA LEU A 47 22.12 0.91 11.57
C LEU A 47 23.32 1.55 10.86
N ALA A 48 23.30 1.61 9.52
CA ALA A 48 24.34 2.28 8.75
C ALA A 48 24.47 3.77 9.09
N GLY A 49 23.34 4.47 9.26
CA GLY A 49 23.32 5.87 9.68
C GLY A 49 23.86 6.08 11.10
N LEU A 50 23.46 5.22 12.04
CA LEU A 50 23.92 5.30 13.43
C LEU A 50 25.42 5.01 13.56
N LEU A 51 25.94 4.06 12.78
CA LEU A 51 27.38 3.75 12.75
C LEU A 51 28.19 4.89 12.14
N ARG A 52 27.67 5.57 11.11
CA ARG A 52 28.36 6.64 10.38
C ARG A 52 28.34 7.98 11.11
N GLY A 53 27.36 8.23 11.98
CA GLY A 53 27.28 9.45 12.80
C GLY A 53 28.21 9.47 14.03
N ARG A 54 28.98 8.39 14.27
CA ARG A 54 29.87 8.23 15.45
C ARG A 54 31.37 8.40 15.15
N THR A 55 31.74 8.79 13.92
CA THR A 55 33.10 9.18 13.50
C THR A 55 33.09 10.61 13.01
#